data_AF-A0AAV0QYS7-F1
#
_entry.id   AF-A0AAV0QYS7-F1
#
_cell.length_a   1.000
_cell.length_b   1.000
_cell.length_c   1.000
_cell.angle_alpha   90.00
_cell.angle_beta   90.00
_cell.angle_gamma   90.00
#
_symmetry.space_group_name_H-M   'P 1'
#
loop_
_entity.id
_entity.type
_entity.pdbx_description
1 polymer ?
#
loop_
_entity_poly.entity_id
_entity_poly.type
_entity_poly.pdbx_seq_one_letter_code
_entity_poly.pdbx_strand_id
1 'polypeptide(L)'
;MLMLEARWYIELCKKKEGTNLALLELAKLEFNMAQSVLQQDLKNTSWWWNNLGLAKELSFSRDRLVECFFWAVSLMFEPQFSSYRRGLTKVSSFITTIDDIYDIYGTMNELELFTDAVERWDINAIQSLPNYMKICFLALYNTINEMAYGFLRKHGYNIIPNLAKLWADMLKAFLKEARWSHKEYAPPTFSEYLDNAWRSVSGAVILFHTCYLLDDDSTKKTLLQLMSNDRILQWPSIIFRLCNDLATSSEEIARGETTNSISCYMNDNGVSEEQARQHIECLIDEAWKKMNQDIVGSNAFVKSFLRSAINLARMAHCIYQSGDSHGTPNPESKKQVLALIVEPITG
;
A
#
# COMPACT_ATOMS: atom_id res chain seq x y z
N MET A 1 -14.72 -2.15 2.30
CA MET A 1 -13.88 -3.22 1.70
C MET A 1 -14.70 -4.49 1.52
N LEU A 2 -14.74 -5.07 0.31
CA LEU A 2 -15.75 -6.06 -0.12
C LEU A 2 -15.88 -7.28 0.82
N MET A 3 -14.77 -7.88 1.27
CA MET A 3 -14.85 -9.08 2.12
C MET A 3 -15.30 -8.78 3.56
N LEU A 4 -14.94 -7.61 4.12
CA LEU A 4 -15.49 -7.18 5.41
C LEU A 4 -17.00 -6.90 5.30
N GLU A 5 -17.41 -6.22 4.23
CA GLU A 5 -18.82 -5.96 3.94
C GLU A 5 -19.58 -7.27 3.73
N ALA A 6 -18.98 -8.28 3.08
CA ALA A 6 -19.59 -9.60 2.91
C ALA A 6 -19.96 -10.25 4.24
N ARG A 7 -19.07 -10.22 5.25
CA ARG A 7 -19.39 -10.72 6.60
C ARG A 7 -20.56 -9.94 7.21
N TRP A 8 -20.54 -8.61 7.11
CA TRP A 8 -21.65 -7.77 7.60
C TRP A 8 -22.98 -8.10 6.94
N TYR A 9 -23.00 -8.27 5.62
CA TYR A 9 -24.20 -8.65 4.86
C TYR A 9 -24.69 -10.05 5.20
N ILE A 10 -23.79 -11.02 5.40
CA ILE A 10 -24.17 -12.38 5.85
C ILE A 10 -24.86 -12.32 7.22
N GLU A 11 -24.29 -11.56 8.17
CA GLU A 11 -24.88 -11.38 9.50
C GLU A 11 -26.21 -10.62 9.48
N LEU A 12 -26.37 -9.67 8.55
CA LEU A 12 -27.64 -8.98 8.34
C LEU A 12 -28.71 -9.93 7.77
N CYS A 13 -28.34 -10.72 6.76
CA CYS A 13 -29.25 -11.69 6.13
C CYS A 13 -29.73 -12.74 7.13
N LYS A 14 -28.89 -13.21 8.07
CA LYS A 14 -29.31 -14.12 9.15
C LYS A 14 -30.52 -13.61 9.94
N LYS A 15 -30.64 -12.28 10.12
CA LYS A 15 -31.66 -11.65 10.96
C LYS A 15 -32.93 -11.27 10.20
N LYS A 16 -32.92 -11.34 8.86
CA LYS A 16 -34.01 -10.84 8.02
C LYS A 16 -35.04 -11.93 7.74
N GLU A 17 -36.31 -11.62 7.99
CA GLU A 17 -37.44 -12.48 7.61
C GLU A 17 -37.50 -12.68 6.09
N GLY A 18 -37.83 -13.91 5.66
CA GLY A 18 -37.88 -14.27 4.24
C GLY A 18 -36.51 -14.52 3.58
N THR A 19 -35.42 -14.60 4.36
CA THR A 19 -34.10 -14.95 3.83
C THR A 19 -34.08 -16.37 3.28
N ASN A 20 -33.58 -16.52 2.06
CA ASN A 20 -33.34 -17.83 1.46
C ASN A 20 -32.20 -18.53 2.20
N LEU A 21 -32.54 -19.57 2.98
CA LEU A 21 -31.59 -20.30 3.81
C LEU A 21 -30.48 -20.97 2.98
N ALA A 22 -30.77 -21.46 1.78
CA ALA A 22 -29.76 -22.10 0.93
C ALA A 22 -28.69 -21.11 0.45
N LEU A 23 -29.10 -19.89 0.08
CA LEU A 23 -28.16 -18.83 -0.30
C LEU A 23 -27.33 -18.35 0.89
N LEU A 24 -27.95 -18.26 2.07
CA LEU A 24 -27.25 -17.87 3.29
C LEU A 24 -26.18 -18.91 3.68
N GLU A 25 -26.52 -20.20 3.65
CA GLU A 25 -25.55 -21.26 3.93
C GLU A 25 -24.42 -21.32 2.89
N LEU A 26 -24.74 -21.10 1.60
CA LEU A 26 -23.71 -20.99 0.56
C LEU A 26 -22.76 -19.82 0.82
N ALA A 27 -23.28 -18.64 1.17
CA ALA A 27 -22.46 -17.46 1.46
C ALA A 27 -21.53 -17.66 2.68
N LYS A 28 -22.02 -18.32 3.74
CA LYS A 28 -21.17 -18.70 4.89
C LYS A 28 -20.06 -19.66 4.47
N LEU A 29 -20.38 -20.67 3.68
CA LEU A 29 -19.42 -21.67 3.21
C LEU A 29 -18.34 -21.03 2.34
N GLU A 30 -18.72 -20.21 1.36
CA GLU A 30 -17.78 -19.50 0.49
C GLU A 30 -16.86 -18.56 1.29
N PHE A 31 -17.41 -17.83 2.26
CA PHE A 31 -16.62 -16.96 3.14
C PHE A 31 -15.57 -17.77 3.92
N ASN A 32 -15.99 -18.86 4.58
CA ASN A 32 -15.10 -19.69 5.40
C ASN A 32 -14.04 -20.41 4.54
N MET A 33 -14.39 -20.83 3.32
CA MET A 33 -13.44 -21.39 2.36
C MET A 33 -12.39 -20.36 1.92
N ALA A 34 -12.82 -19.14 1.58
CA ALA A 34 -11.90 -18.07 1.25
C ALA A 34 -10.98 -17.73 2.44
N GLN A 35 -11.54 -17.61 3.64
CA GLN A 35 -10.80 -17.35 4.87
C GLN A 35 -9.72 -18.42 5.12
N SER A 36 -10.02 -19.71 4.90
CA SER A 36 -9.03 -20.79 5.05
C SER A 36 -7.81 -20.60 4.13
N VAL A 37 -8.05 -20.18 2.88
CA VAL A 37 -6.95 -19.86 1.94
C VAL A 37 -6.15 -18.65 2.43
N LEU A 38 -6.82 -17.60 2.94
CA LEU A 38 -6.14 -16.43 3.50
C LEU A 38 -5.24 -16.80 4.70
N GLN A 39 -5.70 -17.68 5.58
CA GLN A 39 -4.88 -18.16 6.70
C GLN A 39 -3.64 -18.91 6.22
N GLN A 40 -3.75 -19.70 5.16
CA GLN A 40 -2.60 -20.38 4.57
C GLN A 40 -1.62 -19.40 3.92
N ASP A 41 -2.13 -18.37 3.24
CA ASP A 41 -1.32 -17.31 2.67
C ASP A 41 -0.56 -16.55 3.76
N LEU A 42 -1.24 -16.18 4.86
CA LEU A 42 -0.63 -15.51 6.01
C LEU A 42 0.43 -16.37 6.70
N LYS A 43 0.21 -17.68 6.85
CA LYS A 43 1.23 -18.60 7.39
C LYS A 43 2.48 -18.62 6.51
N ASN A 44 2.31 -18.65 5.19
CA ASN A 44 3.42 -18.64 4.25
C ASN A 44 4.22 -17.32 4.30
N THR A 45 3.53 -16.17 4.33
CA THR A 45 4.21 -14.86 4.44
C THR A 45 4.85 -14.68 5.81
N SER A 46 4.24 -15.18 6.88
CA SER A 46 4.83 -15.19 8.23
C SER A 46 6.10 -16.02 8.30
N TRP A 47 6.11 -17.21 7.70
CA TRP A 47 7.33 -18.01 7.60
C TRP A 47 8.44 -17.27 6.84
N TRP A 48 8.10 -16.66 5.71
CA TRP A 48 9.06 -15.86 4.93
C TRP A 48 9.62 -14.67 5.75
N TRP A 49 8.75 -13.90 6.39
CA TRP A 49 9.14 -12.70 7.16
C TRP A 49 10.04 -13.06 8.34
N ASN A 50 9.69 -14.12 9.07
CA ASN A 50 10.49 -14.62 10.19
C ASN A 50 11.87 -15.11 9.75
N ASN A 51 11.97 -15.77 8.60
CA ASN A 51 13.25 -16.24 8.05
C ASN A 51 14.10 -15.10 7.48
N LEU A 52 13.46 -14.05 6.96
CA LEU A 52 14.14 -12.86 6.50
C LEU A 52 14.83 -12.12 7.65
N GLY A 53 14.26 -12.20 8.86
CA GLY A 53 14.86 -11.69 10.09
C GLY A 53 14.85 -10.17 10.25
N LEU A 54 14.31 -9.43 9.27
CA LEU A 54 14.34 -7.95 9.27
C LEU A 54 13.70 -7.33 10.51
N ALA A 55 12.58 -7.86 11.00
CA ALA A 55 11.93 -7.32 12.20
C ALA A 55 12.85 -7.36 13.45
N LYS A 56 13.80 -8.29 13.50
CA LYS A 56 14.79 -8.37 14.59
C LYS A 56 16.00 -7.48 14.34
N GLU A 57 16.52 -7.48 13.11
CA GLU A 57 17.68 -6.68 12.70
C GLU A 57 17.39 -5.17 12.68
N LEU A 58 16.13 -4.81 12.39
CA LEU A 58 15.64 -3.44 12.30
C LEU A 58 14.59 -3.18 13.37
N SER A 59 14.96 -3.38 14.65
CA SER A 59 14.02 -3.28 15.77
C SER A 59 13.40 -1.88 15.98
N PHE A 60 13.91 -0.86 15.29
CA PHE A 60 13.33 0.48 15.26
C PHE A 60 12.11 0.58 14.33
N SER A 61 12.01 -0.32 13.34
CA SER A 61 10.90 -0.34 12.38
C SER A 61 9.70 -1.11 12.93
N ARG A 62 8.52 -0.69 12.50
CA ARG A 62 7.23 -1.31 12.81
C ARG A 62 7.16 -2.71 12.18
N ASP A 63 6.99 -3.73 13.02
CA ASP A 63 6.61 -5.07 12.57
C ASP A 63 5.10 -5.14 12.35
N ARG A 64 4.68 -5.07 11.08
CA ARG A 64 3.29 -4.93 10.64
C ARG A 64 2.91 -5.93 9.54
N LEU A 65 3.44 -7.15 9.61
CA LEU A 65 3.21 -8.16 8.59
C LEU A 65 1.70 -8.47 8.40
N VAL A 66 0.93 -8.53 9.49
CA VAL A 66 -0.50 -8.88 9.43
C VAL A 66 -1.30 -7.75 8.78
N GLU A 67 -0.97 -6.49 9.07
CA GLU A 67 -1.55 -5.30 8.47
C GLU A 67 -1.16 -5.20 6.99
N CYS A 68 0.10 -5.46 6.64
CA CYS A 68 0.56 -5.57 5.25
C CYS A 68 -0.18 -6.68 4.48
N PHE A 69 -0.46 -7.81 5.15
CA PHE A 69 -1.26 -8.88 4.56
C PHE A 69 -2.72 -8.48 4.39
N PHE A 70 -3.28 -7.77 5.36
CA PHE A 70 -4.62 -7.22 5.28
C PHE A 70 -4.77 -6.29 4.07
N TRP A 71 -3.80 -5.41 3.80
CA TRP A 71 -3.80 -4.56 2.59
C TRP A 71 -3.88 -5.39 1.31
N ALA A 72 -3.07 -6.44 1.20
CA ALA A 72 -3.06 -7.32 0.03
C ALA A 72 -4.41 -8.01 -0.18
N VAL A 73 -5.05 -8.44 0.92
CA VAL A 73 -6.40 -9.01 0.90
C VAL A 73 -7.45 -7.97 0.48
N SER A 74 -7.34 -6.72 0.95
CA SER A 74 -8.25 -5.64 0.58
C SER A 74 -8.28 -5.38 -0.92
N LEU A 75 -7.15 -5.60 -1.61
CA LEU A 75 -7.06 -5.45 -3.05
C LEU A 75 -7.66 -6.66 -3.78
N MET A 76 -7.29 -7.89 -3.39
CA MET A 76 -7.78 -9.12 -4.00
C MET A 76 -7.90 -10.26 -2.96
N PHE A 77 -9.12 -10.54 -2.51
CA PHE A 77 -9.39 -11.57 -1.51
C PHE A 77 -9.72 -12.94 -2.10
N GLU A 78 -10.03 -13.02 -3.40
CA GLU A 78 -10.56 -14.25 -3.98
C GLU A 78 -9.52 -15.39 -3.96
N PRO A 79 -9.92 -16.65 -3.68
CA PRO A 79 -8.99 -17.76 -3.42
C PRO A 79 -7.88 -17.94 -4.47
N GLN A 80 -8.18 -17.76 -5.75
CA GLN A 80 -7.23 -17.93 -6.86
C GLN A 80 -6.04 -16.95 -6.84
N PHE A 81 -6.15 -15.84 -6.11
CA PHE A 81 -5.10 -14.81 -6.03
C PHE A 81 -4.13 -15.01 -4.85
N SER A 82 -3.90 -16.26 -4.43
CA SER A 82 -2.98 -16.59 -3.32
C SER A 82 -1.54 -16.11 -3.57
N SER A 83 -0.96 -16.41 -4.74
CA SER A 83 0.41 -15.96 -5.07
C SER A 83 0.50 -14.43 -5.13
N TYR A 84 -0.54 -13.77 -5.66
CA TYR A 84 -0.66 -12.32 -5.65
C TYR A 84 -0.62 -11.76 -4.23
N ARG A 85 -1.47 -12.26 -3.33
CA ARG A 85 -1.53 -11.76 -1.95
C ARG A 85 -0.19 -11.94 -1.24
N ARG A 86 0.41 -13.13 -1.35
CA ARG A 86 1.72 -13.42 -0.76
C ARG A 86 2.80 -12.48 -1.30
N GLY A 87 2.83 -12.25 -2.62
CA GLY A 87 3.79 -11.35 -3.24
C GLY A 87 3.60 -9.89 -2.80
N LEU A 88 2.35 -9.43 -2.76
CA LEU A 88 2.05 -8.05 -2.41
C LEU A 88 2.28 -7.77 -0.92
N THR A 89 2.02 -8.74 -0.03
CA THR A 89 2.39 -8.61 1.39
C THR A 89 3.87 -8.37 1.58
N LYS A 90 4.73 -9.12 0.86
CA LYS A 90 6.18 -8.91 0.90
C LYS A 90 6.56 -7.49 0.49
N VAL A 91 5.96 -6.99 -0.60
CA VAL A 91 6.16 -5.61 -1.09
C VAL A 91 5.74 -4.59 -0.04
N SER A 92 4.54 -4.73 0.53
CA SER A 92 4.03 -3.82 1.57
C SER A 92 4.87 -3.84 2.85
N SER A 93 5.43 -5.00 3.23
CA SER A 93 6.37 -5.09 4.36
C SER A 93 7.65 -4.30 4.09
N PHE A 94 8.22 -4.40 2.89
CA PHE A 94 9.39 -3.57 2.53
C PHE A 94 9.07 -2.09 2.47
N ILE A 95 7.92 -1.70 1.93
CA ILE A 95 7.46 -0.31 1.93
C ILE A 95 7.46 0.23 3.36
N THR A 96 6.79 -0.48 4.28
CA THR A 96 6.67 -0.05 5.69
C THR A 96 8.04 0.03 6.38
N THR A 97 8.91 -0.95 6.16
CA THR A 97 10.24 -0.95 6.77
C THR A 97 11.13 0.17 6.23
N ILE A 98 11.04 0.46 4.93
CA ILE A 98 11.83 1.53 4.32
C ILE A 98 11.28 2.90 4.73
N ASP A 99 9.96 3.06 4.81
CA ASP A 99 9.30 4.27 5.34
C ASP A 99 9.87 4.64 6.73
N ASP A 100 9.95 3.68 7.66
CA ASP A 100 10.57 3.89 8.98
C ASP A 100 12.05 4.27 8.93
N ILE A 101 12.79 3.76 7.94
CA ILE A 101 14.19 4.16 7.74
C ILE A 101 14.25 5.65 7.37
N TYR A 102 13.38 6.14 6.50
CA TYR A 102 13.40 7.54 6.05
C TYR A 102 12.84 8.52 7.08
N ASP A 103 11.76 8.15 7.77
CA ASP A 103 11.03 9.08 8.63
C ASP A 103 11.50 9.08 10.09
N ILE A 104 12.12 7.99 10.55
CA ILE A 104 12.44 7.81 11.98
C ILE A 104 13.94 7.66 12.21
N TYR A 105 14.62 6.79 11.46
CA TYR A 105 15.92 6.28 11.90
C TYR A 105 17.13 6.82 11.15
N GLY A 106 17.06 6.88 9.82
CA GLY A 106 18.20 7.19 8.97
C GLY A 106 18.58 8.67 9.03
N THR A 107 19.88 8.95 9.02
CA THR A 107 20.39 10.31 8.85
C THR A 107 20.33 10.74 7.38
N MET A 108 20.24 12.04 7.08
CA MET A 108 20.12 12.52 5.69
C MET A 108 21.20 11.93 4.75
N ASN A 109 22.46 11.90 5.20
CA ASN A 109 23.58 11.30 4.44
C ASN A 109 23.36 9.80 4.17
N GLU A 110 22.86 9.05 5.15
CA GLU A 110 22.56 7.62 4.98
C GLU A 110 21.39 7.42 4.01
N LEU A 111 20.34 8.26 4.09
CA LEU A 111 19.19 8.20 3.20
C LEU A 111 19.56 8.50 1.75
N GLU A 112 20.46 9.45 1.51
CA GLU A 112 20.99 9.72 0.18
C GLU A 112 21.73 8.51 -0.40
N LEU A 113 22.60 7.88 0.41
CA LEU A 113 23.32 6.67 0.01
C LEU A 113 22.38 5.49 -0.27
N PHE A 114 21.34 5.32 0.56
CA PHE A 114 20.35 4.27 0.36
C PHE A 114 19.53 4.48 -0.92
N THR A 115 19.12 5.73 -1.17
CA THR A 115 18.41 6.13 -2.39
C THR A 115 19.26 5.85 -3.63
N ASP A 116 20.55 6.23 -3.62
CA ASP A 116 21.49 5.97 -4.72
C ASP A 116 21.70 4.46 -4.95
N ALA A 117 21.81 3.67 -3.88
CA ALA A 117 21.94 2.22 -3.98
C ALA A 117 20.74 1.55 -4.68
N VAL A 118 19.52 1.98 -4.34
CA VAL A 118 18.28 1.50 -5.00
C VAL A 118 18.17 2.02 -6.43
N GLU A 119 18.53 3.27 -6.70
CA GLU A 119 18.53 3.82 -8.06
C GLU A 119 19.49 3.07 -8.99
N ARG A 120 20.70 2.76 -8.53
CA ARG A 120 21.67 1.95 -9.29
C ARG A 120 21.23 0.49 -9.40
N TRP A 121 20.47 0.00 -8.41
CA TRP A 121 20.07 -1.39 -8.27
C TRP A 121 21.26 -2.35 -8.39
N ASP A 122 22.39 -1.97 -7.79
CA ASP A 122 23.66 -2.70 -7.83
C ASP A 122 23.97 -3.27 -6.45
N ILE A 123 24.17 -4.59 -6.37
CA ILE A 123 24.54 -5.27 -5.13
C ILE A 123 25.88 -4.76 -4.56
N ASN A 124 26.77 -4.22 -5.39
CA ASN A 124 28.04 -3.67 -4.92
C ASN A 124 27.87 -2.34 -4.19
N ALA A 125 26.76 -1.62 -4.40
CA ALA A 125 26.45 -0.38 -3.70
C ALA A 125 26.24 -0.59 -2.19
N ILE A 126 26.04 -1.83 -1.73
CA ILE A 126 25.94 -2.11 -0.31
C ILE A 126 27.20 -1.71 0.46
N GLN A 127 28.38 -1.68 -0.17
CA GLN A 127 29.63 -1.43 0.56
C GLN A 127 29.66 -0.06 1.26
N SER A 128 29.00 0.95 0.68
CA SER A 128 28.89 2.31 1.22
C SER A 128 27.77 2.48 2.26
N LEU A 129 26.91 1.47 2.46
CA LEU A 129 25.76 1.57 3.38
C LEU A 129 26.13 1.19 4.82
N PRO A 130 25.45 1.78 5.83
CA PRO A 130 25.51 1.26 7.20
C PRO A 130 24.90 -0.14 7.28
N ASN A 131 25.28 -0.92 8.30
CA ASN A 131 24.95 -2.35 8.36
C ASN A 131 23.44 -2.65 8.27
N TYR A 132 22.60 -1.87 8.93
CA TYR A 132 21.15 -2.05 8.92
C TYR A 132 20.55 -1.83 7.52
N MET A 133 21.04 -0.83 6.78
CA MET A 133 20.65 -0.58 5.38
C MET A 133 21.17 -1.64 4.43
N LYS A 134 22.37 -2.20 4.67
CA LYS A 134 22.88 -3.34 3.88
C LYS A 134 21.93 -4.52 3.94
N ILE A 135 21.49 -4.87 5.16
CA ILE A 135 20.55 -5.97 5.40
C ILE A 135 19.21 -5.67 4.71
N CYS A 136 18.66 -4.47 4.90
CA CYS A 136 17.40 -4.05 4.28
C CYS A 136 17.46 -4.09 2.74
N PHE A 137 18.48 -3.45 2.15
CA PHE A 137 18.68 -3.41 0.70
C PHE A 137 18.83 -4.81 0.11
N LEU A 138 19.67 -5.66 0.71
CA LEU A 138 19.92 -7.00 0.18
C LEU A 138 18.66 -7.88 0.26
N ALA A 139 17.88 -7.75 1.34
CA ALA A 139 16.60 -8.41 1.48
C ALA A 139 15.58 -7.96 0.41
N LEU A 140 15.49 -6.65 0.15
CA LEU A 140 14.68 -6.07 -0.92
C LEU A 140 15.14 -6.60 -2.28
N TYR A 141 16.41 -6.43 -2.60
CA TYR A 141 17.03 -6.82 -3.87
C TYR A 141 16.76 -8.29 -4.20
N ASN A 142 17.01 -9.19 -3.26
CA ASN A 142 16.80 -10.63 -3.45
C ASN A 142 15.32 -10.95 -3.68
N THR A 143 14.43 -10.38 -2.86
CA THR A 143 12.99 -10.68 -2.96
C THR A 143 12.40 -10.17 -4.27
N ILE A 144 12.72 -8.93 -4.66
CA ILE A 144 12.21 -8.32 -5.88
C ILE A 144 12.77 -9.01 -7.13
N ASN A 145 14.06 -9.38 -7.13
CA ASN A 145 14.65 -10.12 -8.24
C ASN A 145 14.11 -11.55 -8.36
N GLU A 146 13.82 -12.23 -7.25
CA GLU A 146 13.15 -13.55 -7.27
C GLU A 146 11.77 -13.46 -7.94
N MET A 147 10.97 -12.45 -7.56
CA MET A 147 9.66 -12.19 -8.17
C MET A 147 9.78 -11.90 -9.66
N ALA A 148 10.74 -11.04 -10.04
CA ALA A 148 10.97 -10.67 -11.43
C ALA A 148 11.48 -11.86 -12.27
N TYR A 149 12.28 -12.75 -11.69
CA TYR A 149 12.73 -13.97 -12.35
C TYR A 149 11.54 -14.89 -12.68
N GLY A 150 10.58 -15.04 -11.76
CA GLY A 150 9.34 -15.77 -12.02
C GLY A 150 8.59 -15.23 -13.23
N PHE A 151 8.49 -13.90 -13.33
CA PHE A 151 7.87 -13.23 -14.47
C PHE A 151 8.64 -13.44 -15.78
N LEU A 152 9.97 -13.28 -15.76
CA LEU A 152 10.84 -13.50 -16.92
C LEU A 152 10.71 -14.93 -17.45
N ARG A 153 10.70 -15.92 -16.56
CA ARG A 153 10.55 -17.35 -16.89
C ARG A 153 9.26 -17.64 -17.65
N LYS A 154 8.16 -16.97 -17.30
CA LYS A 154 6.84 -17.22 -17.88
C LYS A 154 6.58 -16.39 -19.15
N HIS A 155 6.99 -15.12 -19.15
CA HIS A 155 6.62 -14.14 -20.19
C HIS A 155 7.78 -13.74 -21.11
N GLY A 156 9.00 -14.19 -20.82
CA GLY A 156 10.21 -13.87 -21.58
C GLY A 156 10.58 -12.38 -21.54
N TYR A 157 10.11 -11.64 -20.54
CA TYR A 157 10.35 -10.20 -20.40
C TYR A 157 10.97 -9.86 -19.05
N ASN A 158 12.07 -9.12 -19.06
CA ASN A 158 12.78 -8.71 -17.85
C ASN A 158 12.18 -7.42 -17.28
N ILE A 159 11.51 -7.52 -16.12
CA ILE A 159 10.89 -6.37 -15.44
C ILE A 159 11.78 -5.74 -14.36
N ILE A 160 12.97 -6.29 -14.09
CA ILE A 160 13.86 -5.77 -13.03
C ILE A 160 14.16 -4.27 -13.20
N PRO A 161 14.52 -3.76 -14.41
CA PRO A 161 14.80 -2.33 -14.57
C PRO A 161 13.59 -1.44 -14.24
N ASN A 162 12.38 -1.93 -14.52
CA ASN A 162 11.15 -1.21 -14.21
C ASN A 162 10.87 -1.17 -12.71
N LEU A 163 11.07 -2.30 -12.03
CA LEU A 163 10.92 -2.39 -10.57
C LEU A 163 11.98 -1.51 -9.88
N ALA A 164 13.25 -1.60 -10.29
CA ALA A 164 14.32 -0.75 -9.77
C ALA A 164 13.98 0.74 -9.86
N LYS A 165 13.54 1.20 -11.04
CA LYS A 165 13.11 2.60 -11.24
C LYS A 165 11.93 2.96 -10.33
N LEU A 166 10.92 2.10 -10.25
CA LEU A 166 9.73 2.32 -9.44
C LEU A 166 10.06 2.49 -7.94
N TRP A 167 10.91 1.60 -7.39
CA TRP A 167 11.39 1.73 -6.01
C TRP A 167 12.22 2.99 -5.84
N ALA A 168 13.14 3.29 -6.77
CA ALA A 168 13.96 4.49 -6.72
C ALA A 168 13.11 5.78 -6.74
N ASP A 169 12.07 5.86 -7.58
CA ASP A 169 11.17 7.01 -7.65
C ASP A 169 10.41 7.22 -6.33
N MET A 170 9.98 6.14 -5.66
CA MET A 170 9.38 6.21 -4.32
C MET A 170 10.39 6.68 -3.27
N LEU A 171 11.61 6.14 -3.26
CA LEU A 171 12.64 6.50 -2.28
C LEU A 171 13.13 7.94 -2.46
N LYS A 172 13.15 8.45 -3.69
CA LYS A 172 13.39 9.88 -3.97
C LYS A 172 12.26 10.75 -3.41
N ALA A 173 11.02 10.29 -3.45
CA ALA A 173 9.89 10.98 -2.85
C ALA A 173 10.00 10.99 -1.31
N PHE A 174 10.36 9.87 -0.69
CA PHE A 174 10.69 9.81 0.75
C PHE A 174 11.84 10.74 1.12
N LEU A 175 12.92 10.74 0.35
CA LEU A 175 14.06 11.63 0.59
C LEU A 175 13.65 13.11 0.55
N LYS A 176 12.76 13.48 -0.39
CA LYS A 176 12.22 14.84 -0.48
C LYS A 176 11.40 15.21 0.76
N GLU A 177 10.57 14.29 1.26
CA GLU A 177 9.81 14.48 2.50
C GLU A 177 10.71 14.58 3.73
N ALA A 178 11.70 13.69 3.86
CA ALA A 178 12.69 13.75 4.93
C ALA A 178 13.42 15.11 4.94
N ARG A 179 13.76 15.67 3.78
CA ARG A 179 14.40 16.99 3.65
C ARG A 179 13.50 18.14 4.10
N TRP A 180 12.19 18.06 3.84
CA TRP A 180 11.22 19.01 4.37
C TRP A 180 11.09 18.90 5.89
N SER A 181 10.98 17.68 6.41
CA SER A 181 10.82 17.41 7.85
C SER A 181 12.05 17.81 8.68
N HIS A 182 13.26 17.65 8.14
CA HIS A 182 14.50 18.12 8.78
C HIS A 182 14.74 19.64 8.68
N LYS A 183 13.82 20.40 8.06
CA LYS A 183 13.92 21.85 7.85
C LYS A 183 15.17 22.27 7.07
N GLU A 184 15.70 21.39 6.22
CA GLU A 184 16.78 21.75 5.28
C GLU A 184 16.26 22.69 4.18
N TYR A 185 14.95 22.64 3.90
CA TYR A 185 14.25 23.52 2.97
C TYR A 185 13.06 24.21 3.64
N ALA A 186 12.53 25.24 2.97
CA ALA A 186 11.25 25.81 3.35
C ALA A 186 10.14 24.75 3.28
N PRO A 187 9.11 24.83 4.15
CA PRO A 187 7.94 23.97 4.05
C PRO A 187 7.34 24.03 2.65
N PRO A 188 6.89 22.89 2.09
CA PRO A 188 6.33 22.87 0.75
C PRO A 188 5.00 23.62 0.71
N THR A 189 4.67 24.18 -0.46
CA THR A 189 3.28 24.54 -0.74
C THR A 189 2.41 23.28 -0.80
N PHE A 190 1.11 23.42 -0.62
CA PHE A 190 0.15 22.33 -0.75
C PHE A 190 0.26 21.59 -2.09
N SER A 191 0.44 22.33 -3.18
CA SER A 191 0.61 21.77 -4.52
C SER A 191 1.92 20.97 -4.66
N GLU A 192 3.04 21.52 -4.16
CA GLU A 192 4.34 20.84 -4.19
C GLU A 192 4.38 19.60 -3.30
N TYR A 193 3.75 19.68 -2.13
CA TYR A 193 3.56 18.55 -1.25
C TYR A 193 2.76 17.47 -1.98
N LEU A 194 1.58 17.80 -2.49
CA LEU A 194 0.70 16.79 -3.09
C LEU A 194 1.32 16.11 -4.30
N ASP A 195 2.09 16.84 -5.14
CA ASP A 195 2.83 16.24 -6.26
C ASP A 195 3.88 15.22 -5.78
N ASN A 196 4.52 15.42 -4.64
CA ASN A 196 5.40 14.41 -4.06
C ASN A 196 4.63 13.29 -3.35
N ALA A 197 3.62 13.67 -2.58
CA ALA A 197 2.97 12.85 -1.58
C ALA A 197 2.20 11.66 -2.18
N TRP A 198 1.67 11.80 -3.40
CA TRP A 198 1.04 10.67 -4.09
C TRP A 198 2.05 9.60 -4.54
N ARG A 199 3.34 9.95 -4.66
CA ARG A 199 4.42 9.01 -4.97
C ARG A 199 4.97 8.37 -3.69
N SER A 200 5.19 9.16 -2.64
CA SER A 200 5.70 8.66 -1.36
C SER A 200 4.72 7.72 -0.66
N VAL A 201 3.39 7.92 -0.79
CA VAL A 201 2.40 7.02 -0.18
C VAL A 201 2.41 5.58 -0.74
N SER A 202 3.30 5.26 -1.69
CA SER A 202 3.55 3.92 -2.24
C SER A 202 2.41 3.30 -3.07
N GLY A 203 1.29 4.02 -3.26
CA GLY A 203 0.15 3.52 -4.05
C GLY A 203 0.54 3.10 -5.47
N ALA A 204 1.40 3.88 -6.13
CA ALA A 204 1.94 3.54 -7.44
C ALA A 204 2.80 2.26 -7.41
N VAL A 205 3.60 2.07 -6.35
CA VAL A 205 4.42 0.86 -6.15
C VAL A 205 3.54 -0.37 -5.98
N ILE A 206 2.53 -0.28 -5.12
CA ILE A 206 1.53 -1.34 -4.89
C ILE A 206 0.80 -1.72 -6.19
N LEU A 207 0.34 -0.74 -6.96
CA LEU A 207 -0.40 -0.98 -8.20
C LEU A 207 0.49 -1.50 -9.33
N PHE A 208 1.71 -1.00 -9.47
CA PHE A 208 2.64 -1.57 -10.46
C PHE A 208 2.98 -3.02 -10.10
N HIS A 209 3.20 -3.30 -8.81
CA HIS A 209 3.38 -4.68 -8.36
C HIS A 209 2.12 -5.53 -8.57
N THR A 210 0.93 -4.94 -8.46
CA THR A 210 -0.33 -5.62 -8.77
C THR A 210 -0.36 -6.10 -10.22
N CYS A 211 0.04 -5.23 -11.16
CA CYS A 211 0.02 -5.54 -12.57
C CYS A 211 0.74 -6.85 -12.89
N TYR A 212 1.98 -7.02 -12.42
CA TYR A 212 2.74 -8.25 -12.70
C TYR A 212 2.31 -9.46 -11.83
N LEU A 213 1.85 -9.25 -10.59
CA LEU A 213 1.45 -10.33 -9.68
C LEU A 213 0.14 -11.01 -10.04
N LEU A 214 -0.74 -10.31 -10.76
CA LEU A 214 -1.98 -10.90 -11.26
C LEU A 214 -1.71 -12.03 -12.25
N ASP A 215 -0.57 -11.94 -12.96
CA ASP A 215 -0.01 -12.99 -13.79
C ASP A 215 -1.00 -13.61 -14.81
N ASP A 216 -1.88 -12.76 -15.35
CA ASP A 216 -2.80 -13.10 -16.43
C ASP A 216 -2.12 -12.99 -17.82
N ASP A 217 -2.68 -13.63 -18.84
CA ASP A 217 -2.09 -13.67 -20.20
C ASP A 217 -1.94 -12.26 -20.83
N SER A 218 -2.74 -11.32 -20.36
CA SER A 218 -2.74 -9.92 -20.78
C SER A 218 -1.82 -9.00 -19.97
N THR A 219 -1.16 -9.52 -18.93
CA THR A 219 -0.39 -8.72 -17.96
C THR A 219 0.74 -7.97 -18.63
N LYS A 220 1.43 -8.57 -19.60
CA LYS A 220 2.48 -7.90 -20.38
C LYS A 220 1.95 -6.66 -21.11
N LYS A 221 0.73 -6.72 -21.67
CA LYS A 221 0.10 -5.57 -22.35
C LYS A 221 -0.22 -4.46 -21.35
N THR A 222 -0.80 -4.80 -20.20
CA THR A 222 -1.10 -3.86 -19.11
C THR A 222 0.17 -3.17 -18.62
N LEU A 223 1.26 -3.93 -18.44
CA LEU A 223 2.56 -3.41 -18.02
C LEU A 223 3.13 -2.41 -19.02
N LEU A 224 3.15 -2.74 -20.32
CA LEU A 224 3.62 -1.84 -21.37
C LEU A 224 2.77 -0.57 -21.44
N GLN A 225 1.46 -0.69 -21.23
CA GLN A 225 0.57 0.47 -21.18
C GLN A 225 0.88 1.36 -19.97
N LEU A 226 1.08 0.78 -18.78
CA LEU A 226 1.47 1.51 -17.57
C LEU A 226 2.80 2.26 -17.75
N MET A 227 3.77 1.64 -18.43
CA MET A 227 5.05 2.27 -18.72
C MET A 227 4.91 3.49 -19.65
N SER A 228 3.84 3.56 -20.45
CA SER A 228 3.57 4.68 -21.36
C SER A 228 2.64 5.75 -20.79
N ASN A 229 1.80 5.39 -19.82
CA ASN A 229 0.85 6.29 -19.17
C ASN A 229 0.55 5.78 -17.75
N ASP A 230 1.07 6.49 -16.76
CA ASP A 230 0.98 6.17 -15.34
C ASP A 230 -0.17 6.91 -14.63
N ARG A 231 -0.99 7.69 -15.35
CA ARG A 231 -2.13 8.45 -14.75
C ARG A 231 -3.09 7.55 -13.99
N ILE A 232 -3.27 6.31 -14.44
CA ILE A 232 -4.12 5.32 -13.76
C ILE A 232 -3.61 4.95 -12.37
N LEU A 233 -2.34 5.21 -12.07
CA LEU A 233 -1.73 5.02 -10.74
C LEU A 233 -1.93 6.26 -9.85
N GLN A 234 -2.10 7.44 -10.45
CA GLN A 234 -2.10 8.71 -9.74
C GLN A 234 -3.34 8.89 -8.85
N TRP A 235 -4.56 8.83 -9.41
CA TRP A 235 -5.77 9.10 -8.62
C TRP A 235 -6.00 8.13 -7.46
N PRO A 236 -5.82 6.79 -7.62
CA PRO A 236 -5.86 5.88 -6.48
C PRO A 236 -4.86 6.24 -5.39
N SER A 237 -3.65 6.68 -5.77
CA SER A 237 -2.60 7.05 -4.84
C SER A 237 -2.88 8.39 -4.16
N ILE A 238 -3.48 9.36 -4.86
CA ILE A 238 -3.96 10.61 -4.26
C ILE A 238 -5.01 10.30 -3.19
N ILE A 239 -6.01 9.47 -3.50
CA ILE A 239 -7.01 9.07 -2.51
C ILE A 239 -6.33 8.38 -1.32
N PHE A 240 -5.36 7.50 -1.58
CA PHE A 240 -4.61 6.83 -0.52
C PHE A 240 -3.89 7.82 0.40
N ARG A 241 -3.16 8.77 -0.19
CA ARG A 241 -2.45 9.84 0.54
C ARG A 241 -3.40 10.70 1.35
N LEU A 242 -4.48 11.21 0.75
CA LEU A 242 -5.38 12.12 1.44
C LEU A 242 -6.14 11.43 2.59
N CYS A 243 -6.52 10.15 2.42
CA CYS A 243 -7.09 9.37 3.52
C CYS A 243 -6.07 9.15 4.65
N ASN A 244 -4.81 8.85 4.31
CA ASN A 244 -3.74 8.68 5.29
C ASN A 244 -3.53 9.97 6.09
N ASP A 245 -3.28 11.09 5.41
CA ASP A 245 -3.01 12.39 6.05
C ASP A 245 -4.19 12.86 6.92
N LEU A 246 -5.44 12.64 6.50
CA LEU A 246 -6.61 12.95 7.35
C LEU A 246 -6.58 12.20 8.69
N ALA A 247 -6.12 10.95 8.69
CA ALA A 247 -6.10 10.09 9.87
C ALA A 247 -4.87 10.29 10.76
N THR A 248 -3.72 10.69 10.21
CA THR A 248 -2.47 10.80 10.95
C THR A 248 -2.13 12.24 11.36
N SER A 249 -2.56 13.24 10.57
CA SER A 249 -2.20 14.66 10.74
C SER A 249 -2.38 15.23 12.14
N SER A 250 -3.42 14.85 12.89
CA SER A 250 -3.63 15.41 14.24
C SER A 250 -2.47 15.09 15.18
N GLU A 251 -1.94 13.86 15.13
CA GLU A 251 -0.79 13.47 15.96
C GLU A 251 0.51 14.08 15.44
N GLU A 252 0.68 14.14 14.12
CA GLU A 252 1.84 14.74 13.45
C GLU A 252 1.95 16.24 13.80
N ILE A 253 0.84 16.99 13.67
CA ILE A 253 0.75 18.41 14.03
C ILE A 253 1.05 18.62 15.51
N ALA A 254 0.55 17.75 16.38
CA ALA A 254 0.83 17.82 17.82
C ALA A 254 2.32 17.61 18.15
N ARG A 255 3.07 16.87 17.32
CA ARG A 255 4.53 16.70 17.41
C ARG A 255 5.31 17.83 16.73
N GLY A 256 4.61 18.75 16.06
CA GLY A 256 5.19 19.89 15.35
C GLY A 256 5.63 19.58 13.92
N GLU A 257 5.15 18.48 13.34
CA GLU A 257 5.35 18.17 11.93
C GLU A 257 4.48 19.07 11.06
N THR A 258 5.04 19.54 9.95
CA THR A 258 4.37 20.46 9.02
C THR A 258 4.23 19.90 7.61
N THR A 259 4.68 18.66 7.38
CA THR A 259 4.79 18.03 6.07
C THR A 259 3.63 17.06 5.83
N ASN A 260 2.39 17.57 5.90
CA ASN A 260 1.19 16.82 5.51
C ASN A 260 0.18 17.73 4.78
N SER A 261 -0.83 17.12 4.14
CA SER A 261 -1.81 17.85 3.34
C SER A 261 -2.54 18.94 4.12
N ILE A 262 -2.84 18.67 5.40
CA ILE A 262 -3.62 19.57 6.26
C ILE A 262 -2.78 20.81 6.60
N SER A 263 -1.57 20.62 7.12
CA SER A 263 -0.66 21.70 7.46
C SER A 263 -0.27 22.55 6.25
N CYS A 264 0.03 21.92 5.11
CA CYS A 264 0.39 22.66 3.90
C CYS A 264 -0.79 23.52 3.40
N TYR A 265 -2.01 22.99 3.41
CA TYR A 265 -3.19 23.73 2.97
C TYR A 265 -3.55 24.89 3.92
N MET A 266 -3.45 24.67 5.23
CA MET A 266 -3.63 25.72 6.24
C MET A 266 -2.65 26.86 6.04
N ASN A 267 -1.36 26.54 5.82
CA ASN A 267 -0.31 27.53 5.63
C ASN A 267 -0.48 28.34 4.35
N ASP A 268 -0.83 27.69 3.24
CA ASP A 268 -1.01 28.35 1.93
C ASP A 268 -2.21 29.31 1.92
N ASN A 269 -3.28 28.97 2.65
CA ASN A 269 -4.57 29.68 2.56
C ASN A 269 -4.94 30.47 3.81
N GLY A 270 -4.18 30.35 4.91
CA GLY A 270 -4.47 31.01 6.18
C GLY A 270 -5.80 30.57 6.82
N VAL A 271 -6.19 29.30 6.63
CA VAL A 271 -7.47 28.74 7.09
C VAL A 271 -7.31 27.89 8.35
N SER A 272 -8.43 27.61 9.04
CA SER A 272 -8.41 26.70 10.20
C SER A 272 -8.19 25.23 9.79
N GLU A 273 -7.79 24.39 10.75
CA GLU A 273 -7.65 22.95 10.54
C GLU A 273 -8.96 22.32 10.05
N GLU A 274 -10.09 22.73 10.63
CA GLU A 274 -11.42 22.25 10.23
C GLU A 274 -11.73 22.57 8.76
N GLN A 275 -11.42 23.80 8.31
CA GLN A 275 -11.61 24.18 6.91
C GLN A 275 -10.66 23.41 5.97
N ALA A 276 -9.43 23.15 6.41
CA ALA A 276 -8.49 22.33 5.66
C ALA A 276 -8.96 20.88 5.52
N ARG A 277 -9.43 20.26 6.62
CA ARG A 277 -10.00 18.90 6.60
C ARG A 277 -11.18 18.79 5.63
N GLN A 278 -12.12 19.72 5.69
CA GLN A 278 -13.26 19.78 4.77
C GLN A 278 -12.80 19.90 3.30
N HIS A 279 -11.76 20.70 3.04
CA HIS A 279 -11.19 20.80 1.69
C HIS A 279 -10.58 19.48 1.22
N ILE A 280 -9.82 18.79 2.08
CA ILE A 280 -9.23 17.49 1.75
C ILE A 280 -10.31 16.43 1.47
N GLU A 281 -11.40 16.41 2.24
CA GLU A 281 -12.56 15.55 1.96
C GLU A 281 -13.17 15.83 0.57
N CYS A 282 -13.32 17.11 0.21
CA CYS A 282 -13.79 17.49 -1.13
C CYS A 282 -12.82 17.03 -2.24
N LEU A 283 -11.51 17.13 -2.00
CA LEU A 283 -10.50 16.66 -2.95
C LEU A 283 -10.54 15.13 -3.13
N ILE A 284 -10.83 14.37 -2.08
CA ILE A 284 -11.04 12.92 -2.19
C ILE A 284 -12.22 12.62 -3.12
N ASP A 285 -13.34 13.33 -2.97
CA ASP A 285 -14.51 13.19 -3.84
C ASP A 285 -14.20 13.55 -5.30
N GLU A 286 -13.42 14.61 -5.53
CA GLU A 286 -12.96 14.98 -6.87
C GLU A 286 -12.02 13.94 -7.47
N ALA A 287 -11.08 13.40 -6.69
CA ALA A 287 -10.18 12.34 -7.11
C ALA A 287 -10.96 11.07 -7.48
N TRP A 288 -12.01 10.71 -6.74
CA TRP A 288 -12.92 9.63 -7.09
C TRP A 288 -13.62 9.86 -8.44
N LYS A 289 -14.13 11.07 -8.69
CA LYS A 289 -14.77 11.40 -9.97
C LYS A 289 -13.81 11.23 -11.14
N LYS A 290 -12.57 11.75 -11.01
CA LYS A 290 -11.53 11.64 -12.05
C LYS A 290 -11.10 10.19 -12.26
N MET A 291 -10.87 9.44 -11.18
CA MET A 291 -10.55 8.01 -11.26
C MET A 291 -11.65 7.22 -11.97
N ASN A 292 -12.92 7.47 -11.65
CA ASN A 292 -14.04 6.79 -12.30
C ASN A 292 -14.11 7.09 -13.80
N GLN A 293 -13.88 8.35 -14.19
CA GLN A 293 -13.83 8.75 -15.61
C GLN A 293 -12.69 8.03 -16.35
N ASP A 294 -11.49 8.03 -15.77
CA ASP A 294 -10.31 7.40 -16.36
C ASP A 294 -10.48 5.88 -16.47
N ILE A 295 -11.07 5.22 -15.47
CA ILE A 295 -11.31 3.77 -15.48
C ILE A 295 -12.36 3.37 -16.52
N VAL A 296 -13.47 4.11 -16.61
CA VAL A 296 -14.53 3.82 -17.59
C VAL A 296 -14.04 4.05 -19.02
N GLY A 297 -13.18 5.05 -19.24
CA GLY A 297 -12.56 5.31 -20.54
C GLY A 297 -11.42 4.34 -20.90
N SER A 298 -10.94 3.54 -19.95
CA SER A 298 -9.74 2.71 -20.11
C SER A 298 -10.03 1.32 -20.66
N ASN A 299 -10.06 1.18 -22.00
CA ASN A 299 -10.11 -0.13 -22.67
C ASN A 299 -8.73 -0.82 -22.78
N ALA A 300 -7.65 -0.13 -22.43
CA ALA A 300 -6.28 -0.61 -22.61
C ALA A 300 -5.79 -1.54 -21.48
N PHE A 301 -6.39 -1.45 -20.29
CA PHE A 301 -5.99 -2.20 -19.10
C PHE A 301 -6.93 -3.37 -18.82
N VAL A 302 -6.42 -4.40 -18.14
CA VAL A 302 -7.19 -5.58 -17.77
C VAL A 302 -8.11 -5.26 -16.59
N LYS A 303 -9.31 -5.85 -16.59
CA LYS A 303 -10.34 -5.61 -15.57
C LYS A 303 -9.86 -5.90 -14.15
N SER A 304 -9.06 -6.95 -13.96
CA SER A 304 -8.45 -7.31 -12.68
C SER A 304 -7.58 -6.17 -12.13
N PHE A 305 -6.72 -5.59 -12.97
CA PHE A 305 -5.90 -4.44 -12.61
C PHE A 305 -6.73 -3.19 -12.28
N LEU A 306 -7.70 -2.84 -13.12
CA LEU A 306 -8.59 -1.69 -12.87
C LEU A 306 -9.37 -1.85 -11.56
N ARG A 307 -9.79 -3.07 -11.24
CA ARG A 307 -10.42 -3.40 -9.97
C ARG A 307 -9.47 -3.19 -8.79
N SER A 308 -8.19 -3.57 -8.91
CA SER A 308 -7.20 -3.29 -7.87
C SER A 308 -6.95 -1.80 -7.67
N ALA A 309 -6.96 -0.99 -8.72
CA ALA A 309 -6.87 0.47 -8.61
C ALA A 309 -8.03 1.05 -7.78
N ILE A 310 -9.27 0.63 -8.06
CA ILE A 310 -10.45 1.01 -7.25
C ILE A 310 -10.30 0.50 -5.81
N ASN A 311 -9.87 -0.75 -5.64
CA ASN A 311 -9.74 -1.36 -4.33
C ASN A 311 -8.62 -0.74 -3.51
N LEU A 312 -7.56 -0.18 -4.11
CA LEU A 312 -6.55 0.60 -3.40
C LEU A 312 -7.20 1.82 -2.71
N ALA A 313 -7.99 2.58 -3.46
CA ALA A 313 -8.73 3.73 -2.90
C ALA A 313 -9.71 3.29 -1.80
N ARG A 314 -10.46 2.20 -2.00
CA ARG A 314 -11.37 1.65 -0.96
C ARG A 314 -10.62 1.14 0.28
N MET A 315 -9.45 0.55 0.07
CA MET A 315 -8.58 0.05 1.12
C MET A 315 -8.09 1.21 1.99
N ALA A 316 -7.64 2.30 1.38
CA ALA A 316 -7.25 3.52 2.08
C ALA A 316 -8.37 4.06 2.99
N HIS A 317 -9.60 4.19 2.46
CA HIS A 317 -10.76 4.55 3.26
C HIS A 317 -10.95 3.60 4.44
N CYS A 318 -10.92 2.28 4.21
CA CYS A 318 -11.14 1.28 5.24
C CYS A 318 -10.11 1.33 6.37
N ILE A 319 -8.83 1.51 6.05
CA ILE A 319 -7.74 1.53 7.02
C ILE A 319 -7.74 2.83 7.82
N TYR A 320 -8.02 3.96 7.17
CA TYR A 320 -7.90 5.27 7.79
C TYR A 320 -9.21 5.87 8.30
N GLN A 321 -10.35 5.16 8.14
CA GLN A 321 -11.66 5.63 8.59
C GLN A 321 -11.73 5.93 10.09
N SER A 322 -10.90 5.28 10.92
CA SER A 322 -10.96 5.39 12.38
C SER A 322 -9.58 5.64 12.99
N GLY A 323 -8.73 6.38 12.28
CA GLY A 323 -7.34 6.64 12.66
C GLY A 323 -6.35 5.73 11.94
N ASP A 324 -5.10 5.74 12.36
CA ASP A 324 -4.02 4.98 11.73
C ASP A 324 -4.07 3.49 12.09
N SER A 325 -4.84 2.72 11.31
CA SER A 325 -4.93 1.27 11.49
C SER A 325 -3.69 0.48 11.04
N HIS A 326 -2.67 1.14 10.49
CA HIS A 326 -1.43 0.49 10.04
C HIS A 326 -0.28 0.74 11.01
N GLY A 327 0.06 2.01 11.28
CA GLY A 327 1.13 2.37 12.19
C GLY A 327 0.75 2.11 13.65
N THR A 328 -0.43 2.57 14.08
CA THR A 328 -0.92 2.49 15.46
C THR A 328 -2.28 1.78 15.58
N PRO A 329 -2.39 0.50 15.18
CA PRO A 329 -3.66 -0.21 15.10
C PRO A 329 -4.42 -0.23 16.43
N ASN A 330 -5.57 0.43 16.42
CA ASN A 330 -6.50 0.50 17.55
C ASN A 330 -7.30 -0.81 17.71
N PRO A 331 -8.04 -1.01 18.82
CA PRO A 331 -8.82 -2.23 19.03
C PRO A 331 -9.83 -2.54 17.92
N GLU A 332 -10.37 -1.53 17.24
CA GLU A 332 -11.37 -1.73 16.19
C GLU A 332 -10.75 -2.27 14.90
N SER A 333 -9.62 -1.71 14.46
CA SER A 333 -8.84 -2.23 13.33
C SER A 333 -8.43 -3.69 13.55
N LYS A 334 -8.00 -4.03 14.77
CA LYS A 334 -7.65 -5.41 15.15
C LYS A 334 -8.85 -6.35 15.04
N LYS A 335 -10.05 -5.92 15.46
CA LYS A 335 -11.27 -6.71 15.27
C LYS A 335 -11.58 -6.95 13.80
N GLN A 336 -11.38 -5.96 12.92
CA GLN A 336 -11.61 -6.13 11.48
C GLN A 336 -10.66 -7.20 10.90
N VAL A 337 -9.39 -7.17 11.28
CA VAL A 337 -8.39 -8.18 10.89
C VAL A 337 -8.80 -9.57 11.39
N LEU A 338 -9.17 -9.69 12.67
CA LEU A 338 -9.61 -10.95 13.28
C LEU A 338 -10.87 -11.48 12.59
N ALA A 339 -11.87 -10.62 12.36
CA ALA A 339 -13.12 -10.97 11.72
C ALA A 339 -12.92 -11.43 10.27
N LEU A 340 -11.94 -10.90 9.57
CA LEU A 340 -11.70 -11.30 8.19
C LEU A 340 -10.87 -12.59 8.12
N ILE A 341 -9.79 -12.68 8.89
CA ILE A 341 -8.74 -13.69 8.68
C ILE A 341 -8.86 -14.86 9.65
N VAL A 342 -9.32 -14.64 10.88
CA VAL A 342 -9.20 -15.61 11.98
C VAL A 342 -10.55 -16.23 12.36
N GLU A 343 -11.57 -15.41 12.53
CA GLU A 343 -12.86 -15.83 13.05
C GLU A 343 -13.78 -16.32 11.93
N PRO A 344 -14.17 -17.60 11.89
CA PRO A 344 -15.13 -18.09 10.90
C PRO A 344 -16.53 -17.55 11.18
N ILE A 345 -17.37 -17.51 10.14
CA ILE A 345 -18.80 -17.28 10.31
C ILE A 345 -19.44 -18.60 10.75
N THR A 346 -19.88 -18.67 12.00
CA THR A 346 -20.57 -19.85 12.56
C THR A 346 -22.07 -19.82 12.27
N GLY A 347 -22.68 -21.01 12.38
CA GLY A 347 -24.11 -21.29 12.19
C GLY A 347 -25.01 -20.36 12.97
#